data_AF-A0A496AV90-F1
#
_entry.id   AF-A0A496AV90-F1
#
_cell.length_a   1.000
_cell.length_b   1.000
_cell.length_c   1.000
_cell.angle_alpha   90.00
_cell.angle_beta   90.00
_cell.angle_gamma   90.00
#
_symmetry.space_group_name_H-M   'P 1'
#
loop_
_entity.id
_entity.type
_entity.pdbx_description
1 polymer ?
#
loop_
_entity_poly.entity_id
_entity_poly.type
_entity_poly.pdbx_seq_one_letter_code
_entity_poly.pdbx_strand_id
1 'polypeptide(L)' 'MKTNDVDLIQQTLDGDQGAFTTLVNKYQKSVHALVWRKIGDFHIAEEITQDVFLKVYKRLSTLERPELFP' A
#
# COMPACT_ATOMS: atom_id res chain seq x y z
N MET A 1 -18.43 5.56 -5.37
CA MET A 1 -17.72 6.68 -4.71
C MET A 1 -16.24 6.48 -4.96
N LYS A 2 -15.54 7.47 -5.52
CA LYS A 2 -14.07 7.45 -5.54
C LYS A 2 -13.63 7.79 -4.12
N THR A 3 -13.33 6.78 -3.31
CA THR A 3 -12.72 7.00 -2.01
C THR A 3 -11.32 7.57 -2.26
N ASN A 4 -11.05 8.76 -1.73
CA ASN A 4 -9.76 9.44 -1.89
C ASN A 4 -8.71 8.66 -1.08
N ASP A 5 -7.48 8.56 -1.59
CA ASP A 5 -6.40 7.86 -0.88
C ASP A 5 -6.11 8.54 0.45
N VAL A 6 -6.24 9.87 0.50
CA VAL A 6 -6.14 10.64 1.74
C VAL A 6 -7.18 10.21 2.77
N ASP A 7 -8.43 9.96 2.34
CA ASP A 7 -9.50 9.52 3.24
C ASP A 7 -9.25 8.10 3.76
N LEU A 8 -8.72 7.22 2.91
CA LEU A 8 -8.36 5.84 3.29
C LEU A 8 -7.15 5.82 4.24
N ILE A 9 -6.18 6.72 4.03
CA ILE A 9 -5.04 6.88 4.92
C ILE A 9 -5.51 7.37 6.28
N GLN A 10 -6.37 8.39 6.34
CA GLN A 10 -6.90 8.88 7.60
C GLN A 10 -7.68 7.79 8.35
N GLN A 11 -8.58 7.08 7.68
CA GLN A 11 -9.28 5.95 8.28
C GLN A 11 -8.31 4.87 8.79
N THR A 12 -7.24 4.59 8.04
CA THR A 12 -6.20 3.64 8.49
C THR A 12 -5.49 4.14 9.76
N LEU A 13 -5.19 5.43 9.84
CA LEU A 13 -4.57 6.07 11.01
C LEU A 13 -5.49 6.04 12.24
N ASP A 14 -6.80 6.15 12.01
CA ASP A 14 -7.85 6.02 13.02
C ASP A 14 -8.10 4.56 13.45
N GLY A 15 -7.39 3.59 12.85
CA GLY A 15 -7.42 2.17 13.21
C GLY A 15 -8.29 1.29 12.31
N ASP A 16 -8.84 1.82 11.22
CA ASP A 16 -9.61 1.05 10.24
C ASP A 16 -8.70 0.21 9.35
N GLN A 17 -8.58 -1.09 9.68
CA GLN A 17 -7.82 -2.05 8.87
C GLN A 17 -8.45 -2.32 7.49
N GLY A 18 -9.77 -2.12 7.33
CA GLY A 18 -10.47 -2.24 6.06
C GLY A 18 -10.09 -1.12 5.08
N ALA A 19 -9.83 0.09 5.60
CA ALA A 19 -9.33 1.19 4.81
C ALA A 19 -7.93 0.89 4.23
N PHE A 20 -7.04 0.31 5.04
CA PHE A 20 -5.73 -0.12 4.57
C PHE A 20 -5.83 -1.25 3.54
N THR A 21 -6.71 -2.21 3.76
CA THR A 21 -6.97 -3.30 2.79
C THR A 21 -7.41 -2.74 1.44
N THR A 22 -8.20 -1.67 1.43
CA THR A 22 -8.62 -0.98 0.21
C THR A 22 -7.43 -0.33 -0.52
N LEU A 23 -6.51 0.31 0.21
CA LEU A 23 -5.26 0.83 -0.35
C LEU A 23 -4.41 -0.32 -0.94
N VAL A 24 -4.19 -1.40 -0.20
CA VAL A 24 -3.41 -2.56 -0.68
C VAL A 24 -4.02 -3.10 -1.97
N ASN A 25 -5.33 -3.34 -2.01
CA ASN A 25 -6.01 -3.86 -3.19
C ASN A 25 -5.86 -2.95 -4.43
N LYS A 26 -5.82 -1.63 -4.21
CA LYS A 26 -5.63 -0.64 -5.27
C LYS A 26 -4.22 -0.66 -5.85
N TYR A 27 -3.18 -0.76 -5.01
CA TYR A 27 -1.79 -0.64 -5.45
C TYR A 27 -1.07 -1.98 -5.68
N GLN A 28 -1.56 -3.10 -5.14
CA GLN A 28 -0.84 -4.38 -5.15
C GLN A 28 -0.45 -4.83 -6.55
N LYS A 29 -1.33 -4.70 -7.55
CA LYS A 29 -1.06 -5.17 -8.91
C LYS A 29 0.09 -4.38 -9.55
N SER A 30 0.09 -3.07 -9.35
CA SER A 30 1.11 -2.17 -9.90
C SER A 30 2.47 -2.36 -9.20
N VAL A 31 2.46 -2.49 -7.87
CA VAL A 31 3.68 -2.77 -7.09
C VAL A 31 4.25 -4.14 -7.46
N HIS A 32 3.40 -5.18 -7.50
CA HIS A 32 3.81 -6.52 -7.89
C HIS A 32 4.40 -6.56 -9.30
N ALA A 33 3.75 -5.92 -10.27
CA ALA A 33 4.28 -5.84 -11.63
C ALA A 33 5.65 -5.13 -11.70
N LEU A 34 5.84 -4.08 -10.91
CA LEU A 34 7.11 -3.35 -10.83
C LEU A 34 8.23 -4.22 -10.23
N VAL A 35 7.93 -4.95 -9.15
CA VAL A 35 8.89 -5.85 -8.50
C VAL A 35 9.21 -7.03 -9.42
N TRP A 36 8.19 -7.66 -10.01
CA TRP A 36 8.35 -8.77 -10.94
C TRP A 36 9.22 -8.38 -12.14
N ARG A 37 9.05 -7.18 -12.70
CA ARG A 37 9.91 -6.67 -13.80
C ARG A 37 11.39 -6.58 -13.41
N LYS A 38 11.71 -6.45 -12.12
CA LYS A 38 13.09 -6.38 -11.63
C LYS A 38 13.67 -7.74 -11.24
N ILE A 39 12.85 -8.63 -10.68
CA ILE A 39 13.30 -9.90 -10.11
C ILE A 39 13.15 -11.07 -11.11
N GLY A 40 12.12 -11.04 -11.96
CA GLY A 40 11.81 -12.10 -12.92
C GLY A 40 11.11 -13.33 -12.32
N ASP A 41 11.10 -13.46 -11.00
CA ASP A 41 10.42 -14.55 -10.27
C ASP A 41 9.09 -14.04 -9.66
N PHE A 42 8.01 -14.79 -9.88
CA PHE A 42 6.67 -14.43 -9.41
C PHE A 42 6.53 -14.55 -7.88
N HIS A 43 7.01 -15.64 -7.28
CA HIS A 43 6.85 -15.89 -5.84
C HIS A 43 7.69 -14.91 -5.03
N ILE A 44 8.93 -14.65 -5.46
CA ILE A 44 9.80 -13.66 -4.81
C ILE A 44 9.20 -12.25 -4.96
N ALA A 45 8.62 -11.93 -6.13
CA ALA A 45 7.96 -10.64 -6.32
C ALA A 45 6.73 -10.47 -5.42
N GLU A 46 5.96 -11.52 -5.20
CA GLU A 46 4.83 -11.54 -4.27
C GLU A 46 5.28 -11.31 -2.83
N GLU A 47 6.30 -12.04 -2.36
CA GLU A 47 6.87 -11.87 -1.02
C GLU A 47 7.34 -10.44 -0.78
N ILE A 48 8.15 -9.89 -1.70
CA ILE A 48 8.63 -8.51 -1.62
C ILE A 48 7.47 -7.51 -1.62
N THR A 49 6.44 -7.75 -2.43
CA THR A 49 5.27 -6.87 -2.51
C THR A 49 4.53 -6.82 -1.17
N GLN A 50 4.32 -7.98 -0.54
CA GLN A 50 3.71 -8.04 0.79
C GLN A 50 4.56 -7.29 1.83
N ASP A 51 5.88 -7.50 1.81
CA ASP A 51 6.84 -6.82 2.68
C ASP A 51 6.82 -5.29 2.52
N VAL A 52 6.64 -4.81 1.30
CA VAL A 52 6.48 -3.37 1.01
C VAL A 52 5.23 -2.83 1.70
N PHE A 53 4.08 -3.49 1.58
CA PHE A 53 2.85 -3.01 2.23
C PHE A 53 2.93 -3.09 3.75
N LEU A 54 3.59 -4.09 4.33
CA LEU A 54 3.84 -4.14 5.78
C LEU A 54 4.70 -2.96 6.25
N LYS A 55 5.71 -2.56 5.47
CA LYS A 55 6.53 -1.38 5.75
C LYS A 55 5.72 -0.09 5.61
N VAL A 56 4.88 0.01 4.59
CA VAL A 56 3.97 1.15 4.39
C VAL A 56 3.03 1.27 5.59
N TYR A 57 2.38 0.19 6.02
CA TYR A 57 1.48 0.20 7.18
C TYR A 57 2.17 0.74 8.45
N LYS A 58 3.38 0.23 8.74
CA LYS A 58 4.18 0.67 9.91
C LYS A 58 4.63 2.13 9.83
N ARG A 59 4.81 2.66 8.61
CA ARG A 59 5.28 4.03 8.37
C ARG A 59 4.14 5.00 8.12
N LEU A 60 2.92 4.53 7.92
CA LEU A 60 1.77 5.36 7.61
C LEU A 60 1.53 6.38 8.73
N SER A 61 1.69 5.96 9.99
CA SER A 61 1.61 6.83 11.17
C SER A 61 2.71 7.89 11.26
N THR A 62 3.79 7.74 10.50
CA THR A 62 4.88 8.74 10.40
C THR A 62 4.74 9.66 9.20
N LEU A 63 3.65 9.53 8.44
CA LEU A 63 3.41 10.31 7.24
C LEU A 63 2.88 11.71 7.64
N GLU A 64 3.76 12.70 7.61
CA GLU A 64 3.38 14.10 7.94
C GLU A 64 2.45 14.72 6.88
N ARG A 65 2.47 14.20 5.65
CA ARG A 65 1.75 14.74 4.49
C ARG A 65 1.02 13.64 3.69
N PRO A 66 -0.17 13.21 4.12
CA PRO A 66 -0.98 12.20 3.44
C PRO A 66 -1.30 12.51 1.98
N GLU A 67 -1.34 13.78 1.60
CA GLU A 67 -1.63 14.25 0.24
C GLU A 67 -0.53 13.93 -0.79
N LEU A 68 0.66 13.53 -0.33
CA LEU A 68 1.76 13.10 -1.20
C LEU A 68 1.68 11.60 -1.54
N PHE A 69 0.71 10.88 -0.98
CA PHE A 69 0.48 9.49 -1.34
C PHE A 69 -0.10 9.43 -2.77
N PRO A 70 0.53 8.66 -3.68
CA PRO A 70 0.24 8.71 -5.12
C PRO A 70 -1.10 8.10 -5.53
#